data_AF-A0A0S7XCV7-F1
#
_entry.id   AF-A0A0S7XCV7-F1
#
_cell.length_a   1.000
_cell.length_b   1.000
_cell.length_c   1.000
_cell.angle_alpha   90.00
_cell.angle_beta   90.00
_cell.angle_gamma   90.00
#
_symmetry.space_group_name_H-M   'P 1'
#
loop_
_entity.id
_entity.type
_entity.pdbx_description
1 polymer ?
#
loop_
_entity_poly.entity_id
_entity_poly.type
_entity_poly.pdbx_seq_one_letter_code
_entity_poly.pdbx_strand_id
1 'polypeptide(L)'
;MEKIGIQGVNIGLPGAGPMAVQSTEALANEIGRGKLNIKPNCAARTLESDIVPVLEITQRTGVHIEVSTFIGSSPIRQYAEEWTPDILLKLTEKAIKLCIQNGHSVMYVTEDTTRALPDTVRKLYTTAVECGARRVCVCDTVGHATPAGARNLIKFVRGVVEDTGEDVKVDWHAHRDRGLSIPNAIAAVEAGADRIHGTALGIGERSGNIPMDLLLVNLSLLGVIDLDLSYLPEYCRVVSEACHVPVPFNYPVIGRDAFRTATGVHAAAVIKAERKGHSWLADRIYSGVPAGDFGLEQVIEIGPMSGESNVIYWLQKRNIEPGKELVQKIFDRAKHSKRLLSEEEILSIVKAEGKP
;
A
#
# COMPACT_ATOMS: atom_id res chain seq x y z
N MET A 1 -10.25 3.54 -3.39
CA MET A 1 -9.10 4.41 -3.07
C MET A 1 -9.52 5.61 -2.23
N GLU A 2 -10.46 6.46 -2.70
CA GLU A 2 -10.89 7.65 -1.94
C GLU A 2 -11.53 7.31 -0.59
N LYS A 3 -12.38 6.27 -0.55
CA LYS A 3 -13.03 5.79 0.69
C LYS A 3 -12.07 5.40 1.82
N ILE A 4 -10.84 5.01 1.48
CA ILE A 4 -9.79 4.65 2.45
C ILE A 4 -8.74 5.77 2.59
N GLY A 5 -9.07 6.98 2.14
CA GLY A 5 -8.26 8.19 2.29
C GLY A 5 -6.99 8.27 1.43
N ILE A 6 -6.87 7.48 0.35
CA ILE A 6 -5.77 7.66 -0.61
C ILE A 6 -5.93 9.01 -1.31
N GLN A 7 -4.91 9.87 -1.19
CA GLN A 7 -4.97 11.29 -1.60
C GLN A 7 -4.61 11.54 -3.07
N GLY A 8 -3.84 10.63 -3.67
CA GLY A 8 -3.37 10.77 -5.04
C GLY A 8 -3.14 9.42 -5.70
N VAL A 9 -3.22 9.39 -7.02
CA VAL A 9 -3.08 8.17 -7.81
C VAL A 9 -2.29 8.45 -9.08
N ASN A 10 -1.30 7.61 -9.38
CA ASN A 10 -0.68 7.62 -10.69
C ASN A 10 -1.61 6.89 -11.66
N ILE A 11 -2.10 7.60 -12.68
CA ILE A 11 -3.08 7.07 -13.64
C ILE A 11 -2.46 6.58 -14.95
N GLY A 12 -1.14 6.61 -15.08
CA GLY A 12 -0.43 6.01 -16.21
C GLY A 12 0.87 6.70 -16.62
N LEU A 13 1.46 6.15 -17.68
CA LEU A 13 2.59 6.69 -18.44
C LEU A 13 2.14 6.89 -19.90
N PRO A 14 1.45 7.99 -20.23
CA PRO A 14 0.92 8.21 -21.58
C PRO A 14 1.95 8.11 -22.71
N GLY A 15 3.21 8.46 -22.44
CA GLY A 15 4.32 8.30 -23.39
C GLY A 15 4.62 6.85 -23.81
N ALA A 16 4.05 5.84 -23.14
CA ALA A 16 4.24 4.43 -23.49
C ALA A 16 3.45 4.02 -24.76
N GLY A 17 2.48 4.81 -25.21
CA GLY A 17 1.78 4.61 -26.48
C GLY A 17 0.26 4.79 -26.41
N PRO A 18 -0.45 4.53 -27.52
CA PRO A 18 -1.86 4.89 -27.67
C PRO A 18 -2.79 4.25 -26.62
N MET A 19 -2.52 3.01 -26.22
CA MET A 19 -3.31 2.34 -25.19
C MET A 19 -3.16 3.04 -23.83
N ALA A 20 -1.94 3.42 -23.45
CA ALA A 20 -1.69 4.14 -22.20
C ALA A 20 -2.38 5.51 -22.17
N VAL A 21 -2.39 6.23 -23.30
CA VAL A 21 -3.14 7.48 -23.47
C VAL A 21 -4.63 7.24 -23.24
N GLN A 22 -5.23 6.26 -23.93
CA GLN A 22 -6.66 5.96 -23.81
C GLN A 22 -7.06 5.57 -22.38
N SER A 23 -6.28 4.71 -21.73
CA SER A 23 -6.55 4.30 -20.34
C SER A 23 -6.41 5.47 -19.36
N THR A 24 -5.37 6.29 -19.52
CA THR A 24 -5.16 7.48 -18.68
C THR A 24 -6.31 8.47 -18.83
N GLU A 25 -6.74 8.75 -20.07
CA GLU A 25 -7.85 9.64 -20.36
C GLU A 25 -9.18 9.13 -19.80
N ALA A 26 -9.43 7.81 -19.88
CA ALA A 26 -10.60 7.19 -19.26
C ALA A 26 -10.60 7.36 -17.73
N LEU A 27 -9.45 7.15 -17.07
CA LEU A 27 -9.32 7.35 -15.62
C LEU A 27 -9.46 8.81 -15.21
N ALA A 28 -8.88 9.75 -15.97
CA ALA A 28 -9.04 11.18 -15.73
C ALA A 28 -10.52 11.60 -15.86
N ASN A 29 -11.22 11.13 -16.90
CA ASN A 29 -12.65 11.38 -17.06
C ASN A 29 -13.48 10.80 -15.91
N GLU A 30 -13.12 9.62 -15.40
CA GLU A 30 -13.80 9.04 -14.22
C GLU A 30 -13.61 9.91 -12.98
N ILE A 31 -12.40 10.40 -12.73
CA ILE A 31 -12.11 11.34 -11.64
C ILE A 31 -12.96 12.60 -11.77
N GLY A 32 -12.98 13.22 -12.97
CA GLY A 32 -13.74 14.44 -13.23
C GLY A 32 -15.25 14.25 -13.11
N ARG A 33 -15.80 13.21 -13.76
CA ARG A 33 -17.24 12.88 -13.74
C ARG A 33 -17.71 12.48 -12.35
N GLY A 34 -16.92 11.69 -11.64
CA GLY A 34 -17.19 11.26 -10.26
C GLY A 34 -16.98 12.37 -9.23
N LYS A 35 -16.38 13.51 -9.62
CA LYS A 35 -15.99 14.60 -8.72
C LYS A 35 -15.14 14.09 -7.54
N LEU A 36 -14.23 13.17 -7.83
CA LEU A 36 -13.37 12.56 -6.82
C LEU A 36 -12.33 13.60 -6.34
N ASN A 37 -12.01 13.57 -5.04
CA ASN A 37 -10.99 14.43 -4.43
C ASN A 37 -9.56 13.91 -4.65
N ILE A 38 -9.42 12.73 -5.26
CA ILE A 38 -8.12 12.14 -5.59
C ILE A 38 -7.39 13.02 -6.60
N LYS A 39 -6.11 13.31 -6.33
CA LYS A 39 -5.23 14.07 -7.21
C LYS A 39 -4.51 13.14 -8.19
N PRO A 40 -4.80 13.20 -9.50
CA PRO A 40 -4.11 12.37 -10.48
C PRO A 40 -2.70 12.90 -10.78
N ASN A 41 -1.77 11.98 -11.02
CA ASN A 41 -0.49 12.27 -11.66
C ASN A 41 -0.20 11.25 -12.77
N CYS A 42 0.66 11.63 -13.71
CA CYS A 42 1.17 10.73 -14.74
C CYS A 42 2.69 10.68 -14.71
N ALA A 43 3.24 9.49 -14.87
CA ALA A 43 4.67 9.35 -15.10
C ALA A 43 5.01 9.89 -16.50
N ALA A 44 6.16 10.52 -16.62
CA ALA A 44 6.77 10.88 -17.90
C ALA A 44 8.29 10.82 -17.74
N ARG A 45 9.01 10.23 -18.70
CA ARG A 45 10.47 10.47 -18.76
C ARG A 45 10.70 11.97 -18.92
N THR A 46 11.91 12.45 -18.62
CA THR A 46 12.33 13.83 -18.93
C THR A 46 12.52 14.06 -20.44
N LEU A 47 11.49 13.71 -21.23
CA LEU A 47 11.39 13.75 -22.67
C LEU A 47 10.05 14.38 -23.06
N GLU A 48 10.10 15.25 -24.05
CA GLU A 48 8.92 15.94 -24.58
C GLU A 48 7.87 14.96 -25.12
N SER A 49 8.30 13.86 -25.75
CA SER A 49 7.44 12.79 -26.25
C SER A 49 6.58 12.11 -25.18
N ASP A 50 7.03 12.14 -23.92
CA ASP A 50 6.31 11.54 -22.80
C ASP A 50 5.43 12.56 -22.08
N ILE A 51 5.84 13.83 -22.08
CA ILE A 51 5.15 14.93 -21.41
C ILE A 51 3.94 15.39 -22.21
N VAL A 52 4.11 15.63 -23.52
CA VAL A 52 3.05 16.20 -24.38
C VAL A 52 1.74 15.43 -24.28
N PRO A 53 1.71 14.09 -24.33
CA PRO A 53 0.45 13.36 -24.18
C PRO A 53 -0.27 13.61 -22.85
N VAL A 54 0.45 13.87 -21.74
CA VAL A 54 -0.16 14.23 -20.44
C VAL A 54 -0.85 15.59 -20.51
N LEU A 55 -0.20 16.57 -21.17
CA LEU A 55 -0.73 17.92 -21.37
C LEU A 55 -2.03 17.86 -22.19
N GLU A 56 -2.01 17.10 -23.28
CA GLU A 56 -3.18 16.96 -24.15
C GLU A 56 -4.35 16.27 -23.44
N ILE A 57 -4.10 15.23 -22.63
CA ILE A 57 -5.16 14.57 -21.84
C ILE A 57 -5.76 15.55 -20.85
N THR A 58 -4.94 16.38 -20.19
CA THR A 58 -5.43 17.42 -19.27
C THR A 58 -6.30 18.44 -20.00
N GLN A 59 -5.89 18.88 -21.20
CA GLN A 59 -6.67 19.80 -22.01
C GLN A 59 -8.02 19.19 -22.45
N ARG A 60 -8.04 17.91 -22.85
CA ARG A 60 -9.28 17.23 -23.29
C ARG A 60 -10.25 16.95 -22.15
N THR A 61 -9.73 16.56 -20.98
CA THR A 61 -10.54 16.13 -19.84
C THR A 61 -10.93 17.27 -18.91
N GLY A 62 -10.17 18.38 -18.91
CA GLY A 62 -10.31 19.47 -17.95
C GLY A 62 -9.86 19.10 -16.53
N VAL A 63 -9.34 17.89 -16.32
CA VAL A 63 -8.83 17.45 -15.02
C VAL A 63 -7.36 17.80 -14.92
N HIS A 64 -6.99 18.58 -13.91
CA HIS A 64 -5.59 18.93 -13.67
C HIS A 64 -4.78 17.68 -13.27
N ILE A 65 -3.79 17.29 -14.08
CA ILE A 65 -2.89 16.17 -13.83
C ILE A 65 -1.48 16.68 -13.50
N GLU A 66 -0.94 16.30 -12.33
CA GLU A 66 0.47 16.53 -11.95
C GLU A 66 1.39 15.70 -12.84
N VAL A 67 2.45 16.30 -13.39
CA VAL A 67 3.43 15.57 -14.22
C VAL A 67 4.56 15.07 -13.32
N SER A 68 4.72 13.75 -13.27
CA SER A 68 5.78 13.05 -12.52
C SER A 68 6.96 12.79 -13.46
N THR A 69 7.81 13.81 -13.64
CA THR A 69 8.99 13.69 -14.51
C THR A 69 10.08 12.88 -13.83
N PHE A 70 10.63 11.86 -14.49
CA PHE A 70 11.65 10.99 -13.88
C PHE A 70 12.91 10.81 -14.74
N ILE A 71 14.05 10.70 -14.07
CA ILE A 71 15.37 10.45 -14.67
C ILE A 71 16.27 9.62 -13.76
N GLY A 72 17.09 8.74 -14.33
CA GLY A 72 18.10 7.95 -13.60
C GLY A 72 19.20 8.84 -13.02
N SER A 73 19.49 8.67 -11.74
CA SER A 73 20.41 9.56 -11.00
C SER A 73 21.69 8.88 -10.52
N SER A 74 21.72 7.55 -10.40
CA SER A 74 22.87 6.84 -9.85
C SER A 74 24.03 6.71 -10.83
N PRO A 75 25.29 6.56 -10.35
CA PRO A 75 26.44 6.34 -11.21
C PRO A 75 26.30 5.10 -12.13
N ILE A 76 25.59 4.07 -11.69
CA ILE A 76 25.38 2.85 -12.49
C ILE A 76 24.43 3.14 -13.65
N ARG A 77 23.37 3.93 -13.44
CA ARG A 77 22.48 4.37 -14.53
C ARG A 77 23.20 5.33 -15.47
N GLN A 78 23.99 6.27 -14.93
CA GLN A 78 24.80 7.18 -15.74
C GLN A 78 25.78 6.44 -16.64
N TYR A 79 26.47 5.43 -16.11
CA TYR A 79 27.39 4.60 -16.89
C TYR A 79 26.66 3.83 -17.99
N ALA A 80 25.51 3.21 -17.68
CA ALA A 80 24.76 2.39 -18.63
C ALA A 80 24.19 3.19 -19.81
N GLU A 81 23.82 4.46 -19.57
CA GLU A 81 23.18 5.33 -20.57
C GLU A 81 24.15 6.37 -21.17
N GLU A 82 25.42 6.30 -20.79
CA GLU A 82 26.47 7.27 -21.17
C GLU A 82 26.10 8.73 -20.82
N TRP A 83 25.40 8.92 -19.69
CA TRP A 83 24.96 10.24 -19.24
C TRP A 83 26.03 10.96 -18.41
N THR A 84 26.22 12.24 -18.72
CA THR A 84 27.00 13.16 -17.90
C THR A 84 26.08 13.99 -17.00
N PRO A 85 26.57 14.52 -15.86
CA PRO A 85 25.80 15.42 -15.02
C PRO A 85 25.16 16.59 -15.81
N ASP A 86 25.86 17.15 -16.78
CA ASP A 86 25.36 18.25 -17.61
C ASP A 86 24.17 17.83 -18.48
N ILE A 87 24.19 16.61 -19.02
CA ILE A 87 23.05 16.05 -19.77
C ILE A 87 21.84 15.88 -18.84
N LEU A 88 22.04 15.34 -17.64
CA LEU A 88 20.96 15.15 -16.67
C LEU A 88 20.29 16.48 -16.30
N LEU A 89 21.09 17.52 -16.03
CA LEU A 89 20.59 18.85 -15.70
C LEU A 89 19.84 19.47 -16.88
N LYS A 90 20.40 19.41 -18.10
CA LYS A 90 19.75 19.94 -19.29
C LYS A 90 18.39 19.29 -19.59
N LEU A 91 18.31 17.96 -19.45
CA LEU A 91 17.05 17.22 -19.62
C LEU A 91 16.03 17.59 -18.54
N THR A 92 16.49 17.72 -17.30
CA THR A 92 15.68 18.14 -16.14
C THR A 92 15.09 19.54 -16.39
N GLU A 93 15.92 20.52 -16.74
CA GLU A 93 15.46 21.88 -17.03
C GLU A 93 14.45 21.92 -18.17
N LYS A 94 14.75 21.25 -19.30
CA LYS A 94 13.87 21.25 -20.48
C LYS A 94 12.50 20.66 -20.13
N ALA A 95 12.48 19.52 -19.45
CA ALA A 95 11.26 18.81 -19.10
C ALA A 95 10.37 19.62 -18.15
N ILE A 96 10.97 20.18 -17.08
CA ILE A 96 10.20 20.92 -16.07
C ILE A 96 9.69 22.24 -16.65
N LYS A 97 10.53 22.99 -17.37
CA LYS A 97 10.11 24.25 -18.02
C LYS A 97 8.96 24.01 -19.00
N LEU A 98 8.98 22.92 -19.76
CA LEU A 98 7.88 22.55 -20.65
C LEU A 98 6.57 22.36 -19.88
N CYS A 99 6.58 21.65 -18.75
CA CYS A 99 5.38 21.45 -17.94
C CYS A 99 4.86 22.77 -17.34
N ILE A 100 5.76 23.58 -16.76
CA ILE A 100 5.40 24.84 -16.09
C ILE A 100 4.87 25.86 -17.10
N GLN A 101 5.47 25.97 -18.29
CA GLN A 101 5.00 26.85 -19.36
C GLN A 101 3.60 26.48 -19.87
N ASN A 102 3.20 25.22 -19.72
CA ASN A 102 1.85 24.74 -20.07
C ASN A 102 0.91 24.70 -18.86
N GLY A 103 1.30 25.27 -17.71
CA GLY A 103 0.43 25.43 -16.55
C GLY A 103 0.25 24.18 -15.67
N HIS A 104 1.17 23.21 -15.75
CA HIS A 104 1.10 21.99 -14.95
C HIS A 104 2.00 22.03 -13.72
N SER A 105 1.52 21.45 -12.61
CA SER A 105 2.39 21.15 -11.47
C SER A 105 3.32 19.97 -11.77
N VAL A 106 4.52 20.00 -11.18
CA VAL A 106 5.54 18.97 -11.40
C VAL A 106 5.98 18.34 -10.08
N MET A 107 5.97 17.01 -10.08
CA MET A 107 6.78 16.20 -9.18
C MET A 107 8.02 15.73 -9.95
N TYR A 108 9.20 16.10 -9.45
CA TYR A 108 10.46 15.64 -10.04
C TYR A 108 11.00 14.42 -9.29
N VAL A 109 11.22 13.33 -10.02
CA VAL A 109 11.55 12.02 -9.49
C VAL A 109 12.97 11.65 -9.90
N THR A 110 13.82 11.29 -8.95
CA THR A 110 15.13 10.72 -9.27
C THR A 110 15.05 9.20 -9.16
N GLU A 111 15.17 8.49 -10.26
CA GLU A 111 15.29 7.04 -10.24
C GLU A 111 16.65 6.67 -9.61
N ASP A 112 16.63 5.66 -8.75
CA ASP A 112 17.77 5.09 -8.04
C ASP A 112 18.49 6.08 -7.11
N THR A 113 17.74 7.00 -6.47
CA THR A 113 18.27 8.01 -5.54
C THR A 113 19.11 7.39 -4.43
N THR A 114 18.71 6.24 -3.91
CA THR A 114 19.39 5.57 -2.78
C THR A 114 20.82 5.11 -3.11
N ARG A 115 21.20 5.07 -4.38
CA ARG A 115 22.55 4.75 -4.86
C ARG A 115 23.21 5.91 -5.61
N ALA A 116 22.59 7.09 -5.62
CA ALA A 116 23.14 8.28 -6.22
C ALA A 116 24.15 8.98 -5.31
N LEU A 117 25.08 9.72 -5.92
CA LEU A 117 26.01 10.56 -5.17
C LEU A 117 25.25 11.76 -4.59
N PRO A 118 25.51 12.16 -3.33
CA PRO A 118 24.84 13.30 -2.70
C PRO A 118 24.90 14.58 -3.54
N ASP A 119 26.04 14.88 -4.17
CA ASP A 119 26.21 16.05 -5.02
C ASP A 119 25.32 16.01 -6.27
N THR A 120 25.13 14.83 -6.87
CA THR A 120 24.22 14.65 -8.00
C THR A 120 22.78 14.91 -7.57
N VAL A 121 22.36 14.34 -6.44
CA VAL A 121 21.00 14.54 -5.90
C VAL A 121 20.76 16.02 -5.59
N ARG A 122 21.71 16.70 -4.94
CA ARG A 122 21.62 18.13 -4.62
C ARG A 122 21.46 18.96 -5.88
N LYS A 123 22.31 18.76 -6.90
CA LYS A 123 22.24 19.51 -8.16
C LYS A 123 20.91 19.29 -8.87
N LEU A 124 20.49 18.04 -9.03
CA LEU A 124 19.24 17.71 -9.72
C LEU A 124 18.01 18.32 -9.03
N TYR A 125 17.90 18.19 -7.70
CA TYR A 125 16.76 18.76 -6.97
C TYR A 125 16.79 20.29 -6.91
N THR A 126 17.94 20.91 -6.72
CA THR A 126 18.06 22.38 -6.75
C THR A 126 17.61 22.91 -8.11
N THR A 127 18.16 22.37 -9.21
CA THR A 127 17.78 22.75 -10.57
C THR A 127 16.30 22.49 -10.86
N ALA A 128 15.75 21.38 -10.38
CA ALA A 128 14.33 21.08 -10.56
C ALA A 128 13.42 22.11 -9.88
N VAL A 129 13.76 22.49 -8.64
CA VAL A 129 13.00 23.48 -7.86
C VAL A 129 13.11 24.89 -8.46
N GLU A 130 14.31 25.29 -8.89
CA GLU A 130 14.57 26.55 -9.61
C GLU A 130 13.78 26.63 -10.93
N CYS A 131 13.56 25.48 -11.59
CA CYS A 131 12.73 25.41 -12.80
C CYS A 131 11.22 25.38 -12.54
N GLY A 132 10.78 25.34 -11.27
CA GLY A 132 9.37 25.42 -10.87
C GLY A 132 8.77 24.14 -10.30
N ALA A 133 9.54 23.06 -10.12
CA ALA A 133 9.03 21.90 -9.39
C ALA A 133 8.71 22.29 -7.93
N ARG A 134 7.57 21.82 -7.42
CA ARG A 134 7.14 22.03 -6.01
C ARG A 134 6.97 20.73 -5.24
N ARG A 135 7.44 19.64 -5.84
CA ARG A 135 7.55 18.34 -5.21
C ARG A 135 8.74 17.58 -5.78
N VAL A 136 9.48 16.90 -4.92
CA VAL A 136 10.56 15.99 -5.31
C VAL A 136 10.27 14.59 -4.78
N CYS A 137 10.69 13.55 -5.49
CA CYS A 137 10.47 12.16 -5.08
C CYS A 137 11.79 11.39 -5.02
N VAL A 138 12.06 10.89 -3.83
CA VAL A 138 13.21 10.04 -3.49
C VAL A 138 12.83 8.58 -3.70
N CYS A 139 13.60 7.87 -4.52
CA CYS A 139 13.33 6.49 -4.90
C CYS A 139 14.37 5.51 -4.36
N ASP A 140 13.91 4.51 -3.61
CA ASP A 140 14.61 3.24 -3.40
C ASP A 140 14.23 2.23 -4.48
N THR A 141 14.69 2.49 -5.70
CA THR A 141 14.28 1.78 -6.93
C THR A 141 14.50 0.27 -6.86
N VAL A 142 15.53 -0.17 -6.14
CA VAL A 142 15.90 -1.59 -6.03
C VAL A 142 15.68 -2.18 -4.64
N GLY A 143 14.93 -1.47 -3.77
CA GLY A 143 14.61 -1.93 -2.42
C GLY A 143 15.86 -2.22 -1.56
N HIS A 144 16.94 -1.44 -1.77
CA HIS A 144 18.23 -1.66 -1.12
C HIS A 144 18.33 -0.95 0.23
N ALA A 145 17.59 0.13 0.46
CA ALA A 145 17.74 0.96 1.64
C ALA A 145 17.40 0.21 2.93
N THR A 146 17.98 0.66 4.04
CA THR A 146 17.60 0.29 5.40
C THR A 146 16.84 1.44 6.06
N PRO A 147 16.16 1.22 7.20
CA PRO A 147 15.38 2.29 7.83
C PRO A 147 16.24 3.51 8.21
N ALA A 148 17.46 3.27 8.71
CA ALA A 148 18.42 4.35 8.97
C ALA A 148 18.86 5.07 7.69
N GLY A 149 19.06 4.33 6.59
CA GLY A 149 19.37 4.90 5.29
C GLY A 149 18.24 5.78 4.74
N ALA A 150 17.00 5.30 4.80
CA ALA A 150 15.82 6.06 4.38
C ALA A 150 15.69 7.36 5.21
N ARG A 151 15.80 7.27 6.54
CA ARG A 151 15.77 8.44 7.44
C ARG A 151 16.83 9.47 7.10
N ASN A 152 18.08 9.03 6.91
CA ASN A 152 19.19 9.92 6.61
C ASN A 152 19.04 10.59 5.24
N LEU A 153 18.58 9.84 4.24
CA LEU A 153 18.38 10.36 2.90
C LEU A 153 17.23 11.38 2.86
N ILE A 154 16.11 11.12 3.52
CA ILE A 154 15.02 12.09 3.61
C ILE A 154 15.47 13.37 4.32
N LYS A 155 16.21 13.28 5.44
CA LYS A 155 16.77 14.47 6.12
C LYS A 155 17.71 15.26 5.22
N PHE A 156 18.57 14.57 4.47
CA PHE A 156 19.47 15.22 3.51
C PHE A 156 18.67 15.95 2.42
N VAL A 157 17.67 15.30 1.81
CA VAL A 157 16.85 15.89 0.76
C VAL A 157 15.99 17.04 1.28
N ARG A 158 15.48 16.95 2.52
CA ARG A 158 14.83 18.07 3.22
C ARG A 158 15.73 19.28 3.30
N GLY A 159 16.97 19.12 3.77
CA GLY A 159 17.94 20.21 3.78
C GLY A 159 18.20 20.80 2.39
N VAL A 160 18.34 19.95 1.36
CA VAL A 160 18.52 20.41 -0.04
C VAL A 160 17.35 21.28 -0.50
N VAL A 161 16.10 20.89 -0.22
CA VAL A 161 14.95 21.68 -0.67
C VAL A 161 14.75 22.93 0.19
N GLU A 162 15.04 22.89 1.49
CA GLU A 162 15.00 24.06 2.38
C GLU A 162 16.02 25.12 1.96
N ASP A 163 17.23 24.70 1.53
CA ASP A 163 18.28 25.60 1.02
C ASP A 163 17.82 26.43 -0.19
N THR A 164 16.78 26.00 -0.92
CA THR A 164 16.21 26.75 -2.06
C THR A 164 15.31 27.91 -1.65
N GLY A 165 14.81 27.93 -0.42
CA GLY A 165 13.85 28.93 0.07
C GLY A 165 12.40 28.76 -0.43
N GLU A 166 12.10 27.71 -1.19
CA GLU A 166 10.78 27.42 -1.75
C GLU A 166 10.00 26.40 -0.89
N ASP A 167 8.67 26.50 -0.84
CA ASP A 167 7.84 25.45 -0.21
C ASP A 167 7.74 24.23 -1.15
N VAL A 168 8.62 23.25 -0.91
CA VAL A 168 8.74 22.03 -1.71
C VAL A 168 8.42 20.80 -0.86
N LYS A 169 7.51 19.97 -1.37
CA LYS A 169 7.17 18.69 -0.71
C LYS A 169 8.14 17.57 -1.10
N VAL A 170 8.43 16.68 -0.16
CA VAL A 170 9.34 15.54 -0.36
C VAL A 170 8.55 14.23 -0.29
N ASP A 171 8.63 13.46 -1.36
CA ASP A 171 8.00 12.16 -1.48
C ASP A 171 9.01 11.03 -1.28
N TRP A 172 8.52 9.89 -0.80
CA TRP A 172 9.27 8.64 -0.72
C TRP A 172 8.58 7.54 -1.52
N HIS A 173 9.34 6.92 -2.42
CA HIS A 173 8.95 5.77 -3.22
C HIS A 173 9.94 4.64 -2.98
N ALA A 174 9.48 3.44 -2.65
CA ALA A 174 10.37 2.31 -2.42
C ALA A 174 9.82 0.99 -2.92
N HIS A 175 10.75 0.15 -3.40
CA HIS A 175 10.49 -1.24 -3.67
C HIS A 175 10.79 -2.13 -2.46
N ARG A 176 10.31 -3.38 -2.52
CA ARG A 176 10.33 -4.32 -1.39
C ARG A 176 11.22 -5.54 -1.59
N ASP A 177 12.22 -5.46 -2.47
CA ASP A 177 13.14 -6.55 -2.81
C ASP A 177 13.79 -7.19 -1.56
N ARG A 178 14.09 -6.41 -0.52
CA ARG A 178 14.64 -6.90 0.77
C ARG A 178 13.60 -7.09 1.87
N GLY A 179 12.31 -6.88 1.59
CA GLY A 179 11.24 -6.89 2.60
C GLY A 179 11.27 -5.71 3.57
N LEU A 180 12.04 -4.64 3.28
CA LEU A 180 12.22 -3.49 4.16
C LEU A 180 11.36 -2.27 3.78
N SER A 181 10.46 -2.38 2.81
CA SER A 181 9.72 -1.24 2.28
C SER A 181 8.83 -0.54 3.32
N ILE A 182 8.12 -1.29 4.17
CA ILE A 182 7.29 -0.73 5.26
C ILE A 182 8.13 -0.03 6.34
N PRO A 183 9.15 -0.66 6.97
CA PRO A 183 9.94 0.04 7.97
C PRO A 183 10.73 1.22 7.38
N ASN A 184 11.13 1.17 6.10
CA ASN A 184 11.73 2.31 5.41
C ASN A 184 10.71 3.45 5.21
N ALA A 185 9.47 3.13 4.85
CA ALA A 185 8.40 4.13 4.71
C ALA A 185 8.09 4.83 6.04
N ILE A 186 7.99 4.08 7.15
CA ILE A 186 7.80 4.65 8.49
C ILE A 186 8.98 5.57 8.84
N ALA A 187 10.22 5.12 8.61
CA ALA A 187 11.40 5.94 8.86
C ALA A 187 11.46 7.20 7.98
N ALA A 188 10.95 7.13 6.76
CA ALA A 188 10.81 8.28 5.86
C ALA A 188 9.78 9.29 6.39
N VAL A 189 8.61 8.82 6.86
CA VAL A 189 7.59 9.67 7.51
C VAL A 189 8.17 10.36 8.75
N GLU A 190 8.85 9.62 9.63
CA GLU A 190 9.51 10.17 10.83
C GLU A 190 10.58 11.22 10.49
N ALA A 191 11.24 11.07 9.34
CA ALA A 191 12.24 12.00 8.84
C ALA A 191 11.63 13.23 8.15
N GLY A 192 10.30 13.25 8.00
CA GLY A 192 9.54 14.33 7.41
C GLY A 192 9.23 14.14 5.94
N ALA A 193 9.09 12.94 5.39
CA ALA A 193 8.48 12.80 4.06
C ALA A 193 6.99 13.24 4.10
N ASP A 194 6.55 14.03 3.11
CA ASP A 194 5.18 14.55 3.00
C ASP A 194 4.21 13.56 2.34
N ARG A 195 4.72 12.66 1.49
CA ARG A 195 3.91 11.67 0.77
C ARG A 195 4.68 10.38 0.59
N ILE A 196 4.03 9.25 0.88
CA ILE A 196 4.57 7.91 0.64
C ILE A 196 3.84 7.29 -0.54
N HIS A 197 4.59 6.71 -1.48
CA HIS A 197 4.04 6.00 -2.61
C HIS A 197 3.90 4.51 -2.28
N GLY A 198 2.85 3.88 -2.80
CA GLY A 198 2.61 2.46 -2.62
C GLY A 198 1.53 1.97 -3.58
N THR A 199 1.30 0.68 -3.57
CA THR A 199 0.30 0.02 -4.42
C THR A 199 -0.52 -0.97 -3.60
N ALA A 200 -1.74 -1.28 -4.05
CA ALA A 200 -2.54 -2.31 -3.40
C ALA A 200 -1.76 -3.64 -3.36
N LEU A 201 -1.75 -4.30 -2.20
CA LEU A 201 -1.06 -5.56 -1.95
C LEU A 201 0.46 -5.52 -2.20
N GLY A 202 1.01 -4.34 -2.50
CA GLY A 202 2.40 -4.14 -2.90
C GLY A 202 2.70 -4.55 -4.34
N ILE A 203 1.70 -4.68 -5.23
CA ILE A 203 1.91 -5.05 -6.64
C ILE A 203 2.87 -4.07 -7.34
N GLY A 204 3.81 -4.57 -8.13
CA GLY A 204 4.75 -3.75 -8.89
C GLY A 204 5.91 -4.59 -9.41
N GLU A 205 6.92 -3.91 -9.95
CA GLU A 205 8.14 -4.57 -10.46
C GLU A 205 8.77 -5.53 -9.45
N ARG A 206 9.22 -6.69 -9.94
CA ARG A 206 9.95 -7.71 -9.18
C ARG A 206 9.17 -8.21 -7.96
N SER A 207 9.64 -7.91 -6.74
CA SER A 207 8.96 -8.23 -5.49
C SER A 207 7.88 -7.20 -5.12
N GLY A 208 7.79 -6.08 -5.85
CA GLY A 208 6.74 -5.09 -5.72
C GLY A 208 7.15 -3.78 -5.05
N ASN A 209 6.14 -2.97 -4.73
CA ASN A 209 6.25 -1.68 -4.06
C ASN A 209 5.88 -1.78 -2.58
N ILE A 210 5.90 -0.65 -1.85
CA ILE A 210 5.29 -0.57 -0.52
C ILE A 210 3.80 -0.99 -0.62
N PRO A 211 3.36 -2.00 0.15
CA PRO A 211 1.94 -2.37 0.20
C PRO A 211 1.13 -1.26 0.88
N MET A 212 0.28 -0.60 0.10
CA MET A 212 -0.52 0.55 0.53
C MET A 212 -1.47 0.18 1.68
N ASP A 213 -2.07 -1.00 1.60
CA ASP A 213 -2.98 -1.52 2.61
C ASP A 213 -2.27 -1.70 3.97
N LEU A 214 -1.12 -2.36 3.98
CA LEU A 214 -0.34 -2.53 5.19
C LEU A 214 0.26 -1.21 5.70
N LEU A 215 0.62 -0.29 4.80
CA LEU A 215 1.10 1.05 5.16
C LEU A 215 0.02 1.83 5.91
N LEU A 216 -1.21 1.88 5.37
CA LEU A 216 -2.34 2.58 6.00
C LEU A 216 -2.64 2.01 7.40
N VAL A 217 -2.63 0.69 7.56
CA VAL A 217 -2.80 0.06 8.88
C VAL A 217 -1.73 0.52 9.86
N ASN A 218 -0.45 0.49 9.46
CA ASN A 218 0.64 0.89 10.35
C ASN A 218 0.58 2.38 10.70
N LEU A 219 0.30 3.26 9.74
CA LEU A 219 0.18 4.70 10.00
C LEU A 219 -1.01 5.02 10.92
N SER A 220 -2.12 4.28 10.78
CA SER A 220 -3.28 4.41 11.68
C SER A 220 -2.93 3.98 13.10
N LEU A 221 -2.29 2.81 13.27
CA LEU A 221 -1.87 2.32 14.59
C LEU A 221 -0.81 3.19 15.27
N LEU A 222 0.01 3.90 14.47
CA LEU A 222 0.97 4.88 14.96
C LEU A 222 0.35 6.25 15.27
N GLY A 223 -0.94 6.45 15.01
CA GLY A 223 -1.62 7.73 15.20
C GLY A 223 -1.19 8.83 14.22
N VAL A 224 -0.56 8.46 13.10
CA VAL A 224 -0.12 9.39 12.04
C VAL A 224 -1.31 9.81 11.17
N ILE A 225 -2.26 8.90 10.97
CA ILE A 225 -3.48 9.14 10.21
C ILE A 225 -4.70 8.73 11.03
N ASP A 226 -5.80 9.43 10.78
CA ASP A 226 -7.12 9.13 11.33
C ASP A 226 -8.09 9.00 10.14
N LEU A 227 -8.21 7.78 9.62
CA LEU A 227 -8.99 7.44 8.43
C LEU A 227 -9.88 6.23 8.71
N ASP A 228 -11.07 6.21 8.13
CA ASP A 228 -11.90 5.00 8.11
C ASP A 228 -11.30 3.98 7.13
N LEU A 229 -10.74 2.91 7.69
CA LEU A 229 -10.12 1.82 6.94
C LEU A 229 -10.99 0.57 6.90
N SER A 230 -12.29 0.66 7.22
CA SER A 230 -13.25 -0.45 7.14
C SER A 230 -13.44 -0.98 5.71
N TYR A 231 -13.18 -0.16 4.69
CA TYR A 231 -13.23 -0.53 3.27
C TYR A 231 -11.94 -1.18 2.76
N LEU A 232 -10.94 -1.40 3.60
CA LEU A 232 -9.66 -1.96 3.18
C LEU A 232 -9.76 -3.39 2.61
N PRO A 233 -10.59 -4.30 3.17
CA PRO A 233 -10.78 -5.63 2.58
C PRO A 233 -11.39 -5.57 1.17
N GLU A 234 -12.36 -4.68 0.95
CA GLU A 234 -12.97 -4.47 -0.38
C GLU A 234 -11.93 -3.95 -1.38
N TYR A 235 -11.13 -2.96 -0.99
CA TYR A 235 -10.05 -2.42 -1.82
C TYR A 235 -9.07 -3.51 -2.27
N CYS A 236 -8.59 -4.34 -1.35
CA CYS A 236 -7.69 -5.44 -1.66
C CYS A 236 -8.34 -6.51 -2.54
N ARG A 237 -9.61 -6.86 -2.30
CA ARG A 237 -10.35 -7.83 -3.11
C ARG A 237 -10.51 -7.35 -4.55
N VAL A 238 -10.97 -6.11 -4.75
CA VAL A 238 -11.16 -5.52 -6.08
C VAL A 238 -9.86 -5.51 -6.88
N VAL A 239 -8.74 -5.14 -6.26
CA VAL A 239 -7.45 -5.12 -6.97
C VAL A 239 -6.91 -6.53 -7.22
N SER A 240 -7.06 -7.45 -6.27
CA SER A 240 -6.69 -8.86 -6.45
C SER A 240 -7.40 -9.49 -7.65
N GLU A 241 -8.71 -9.26 -7.77
CA GLU A 241 -9.53 -9.72 -8.89
C GLU A 241 -9.12 -9.05 -10.22
N ALA A 242 -8.98 -7.73 -10.22
CA ALA A 242 -8.66 -6.96 -11.43
C ALA A 242 -7.26 -7.25 -11.99
N CYS A 243 -6.28 -7.49 -11.10
CA CYS A 243 -4.90 -7.78 -11.50
C CYS A 243 -4.58 -9.27 -11.58
N HIS A 244 -5.54 -10.15 -11.23
CA HIS A 244 -5.33 -11.60 -11.12
C HIS A 244 -4.16 -12.00 -10.21
N VAL A 245 -3.94 -11.24 -9.13
CA VAL A 245 -2.90 -11.52 -8.13
C VAL A 245 -3.59 -12.00 -6.86
N PRO A 246 -3.48 -13.29 -6.50
CA PRO A 246 -4.15 -13.83 -5.31
C PRO A 246 -3.54 -13.26 -4.04
N VAL A 247 -4.39 -12.95 -3.05
CA VAL A 247 -3.93 -12.60 -1.70
C VAL A 247 -3.48 -13.87 -0.97
N PRO A 248 -2.21 -13.97 -0.53
CA PRO A 248 -1.77 -15.10 0.28
C PRO A 248 -2.62 -15.27 1.54
N PHE A 249 -2.94 -16.50 1.92
CA PHE A 249 -3.78 -16.75 3.10
C PHE A 249 -3.18 -16.16 4.39
N ASN A 250 -1.85 -16.09 4.47
CA ASN A 250 -1.10 -15.53 5.60
C ASN A 250 -0.60 -14.10 5.36
N TYR A 251 -1.15 -13.39 4.37
CA TYR A 251 -0.81 -12.00 4.14
C TYR A 251 -1.18 -11.15 5.38
N PRO A 252 -0.31 -10.25 5.86
CA PRO A 252 -0.60 -9.44 7.04
C PRO A 252 -1.92 -8.67 6.92
N VAL A 253 -2.75 -8.70 7.97
CA VAL A 253 -4.06 -8.02 8.06
C VAL A 253 -5.12 -8.58 7.11
N ILE A 254 -4.86 -8.58 5.80
CA ILE A 254 -5.87 -8.90 4.77
C ILE A 254 -5.98 -10.41 4.49
N GLY A 255 -4.91 -11.16 4.78
CA GLY A 255 -4.90 -12.60 4.57
C GLY A 255 -6.00 -13.27 5.37
N ARG A 256 -6.64 -14.28 4.76
CA ARG A 256 -7.71 -15.07 5.38
C ARG A 256 -7.37 -15.54 6.79
N ASP A 257 -6.11 -15.89 7.05
CA ASP A 257 -5.63 -16.46 8.31
C ASP A 257 -5.08 -15.40 9.29
N ALA A 258 -5.07 -14.11 8.93
CA ALA A 258 -4.49 -13.03 9.74
C ALA A 258 -5.15 -12.87 11.12
N PHE A 259 -6.46 -13.16 11.22
CA PHE A 259 -7.26 -13.04 12.46
C PHE A 259 -7.92 -14.36 12.87
N ARG A 260 -7.38 -15.50 12.40
CA ARG A 260 -7.89 -16.83 12.73
C ARG A 260 -7.11 -17.45 13.87
N THR A 261 -7.82 -18.07 14.82
CA THR A 261 -7.21 -18.90 15.85
C THR A 261 -7.96 -20.20 16.07
N ALA A 262 -7.24 -21.31 16.09
CA ALA A 262 -7.79 -22.63 16.41
C ALA A 262 -7.21 -23.22 17.70
N THR A 263 -6.20 -22.57 18.28
CA THR A 263 -5.54 -23.02 19.51
C THR A 263 -6.45 -22.75 20.70
N GLY A 264 -6.75 -23.78 21.49
CA GLY A 264 -7.73 -23.71 22.57
C GLY A 264 -7.42 -22.63 23.62
N VAL A 265 -6.16 -22.44 23.99
CA VAL A 265 -5.76 -21.40 24.96
C VAL A 265 -5.98 -19.98 24.43
N HIS A 266 -5.75 -19.74 23.14
CA HIS A 266 -5.97 -18.43 22.52
C HIS A 266 -7.47 -18.15 22.37
N ALA A 267 -8.22 -19.13 21.85
CA ALA A 267 -9.67 -19.03 21.69
C ALA A 267 -10.36 -18.78 23.04
N ALA A 268 -9.97 -19.50 24.09
CA ALA A 268 -10.55 -19.33 25.43
C ALA A 268 -10.39 -17.90 25.97
N ALA A 269 -9.28 -17.23 25.67
CA ALA A 269 -9.08 -15.86 26.10
C ALA A 269 -9.96 -14.85 25.35
N VAL A 270 -10.07 -15.01 24.02
CA VAL A 270 -11.00 -14.21 23.19
C VAL A 270 -12.44 -14.39 23.67
N ILE A 271 -12.88 -15.63 23.90
CA ILE A 271 -14.22 -15.95 24.40
C ILE A 271 -14.47 -15.34 25.78
N LYS A 272 -13.51 -15.41 26.71
CA LYS A 272 -13.63 -14.79 28.04
C LYS A 272 -13.73 -13.27 27.94
N ALA A 273 -13.00 -12.65 27.02
CA ALA A 273 -13.09 -11.21 26.78
C ALA A 273 -14.47 -10.82 26.22
N GLU A 274 -14.99 -11.56 25.23
CA GLU A 274 -16.35 -11.32 24.69
C GLU A 274 -17.43 -11.46 25.78
N ARG A 275 -17.34 -12.50 26.63
CA ARG A 275 -18.31 -12.74 27.73
C ARG A 275 -18.33 -11.63 28.78
N LYS A 276 -17.28 -10.83 28.89
CA LYS A 276 -17.26 -9.64 29.76
C LYS A 276 -17.96 -8.44 29.13
N GLY A 277 -18.50 -8.57 27.90
CA GLY A 277 -19.14 -7.47 27.18
C GLY A 277 -18.14 -6.47 26.58
N HIS A 278 -16.88 -6.85 26.42
CA HIS A 278 -15.81 -5.98 25.94
C HIS A 278 -15.32 -6.42 24.55
N SER A 279 -16.05 -6.03 23.50
CA SER A 279 -15.67 -6.32 22.10
C SER A 279 -14.26 -5.81 21.76
N TRP A 280 -13.92 -4.60 22.20
CA TRP A 280 -12.58 -4.01 22.01
C TRP A 280 -11.46 -4.86 22.63
N LEU A 281 -11.73 -5.53 23.75
CA LEU A 281 -10.76 -6.38 24.45
C LEU A 281 -10.60 -7.71 23.72
N ALA A 282 -11.71 -8.32 23.27
CA ALA A 282 -11.68 -9.55 22.50
C ALA A 282 -10.84 -9.41 21.21
N ASP A 283 -10.87 -8.23 20.61
CA ASP A 283 -10.13 -7.92 19.38
C ASP A 283 -8.63 -7.62 19.59
N ARG A 284 -8.19 -7.42 20.85
CA ARG A 284 -6.82 -7.01 21.20
C ARG A 284 -6.06 -8.02 22.06
N ILE A 285 -6.76 -8.86 22.81
CA ILE A 285 -6.17 -9.77 23.80
C ILE A 285 -5.11 -10.71 23.21
N TYR A 286 -5.24 -11.08 21.93
CA TYR A 286 -4.30 -11.94 21.19
C TYR A 286 -3.94 -11.40 19.79
N SER A 287 -4.17 -10.11 19.54
CA SER A 287 -3.87 -9.48 18.25
C SER A 287 -3.23 -8.11 18.43
N GLY A 288 -2.09 -7.90 17.74
CA GLY A 288 -1.44 -6.58 17.67
C GLY A 288 -2.14 -5.61 16.71
N VAL A 289 -3.02 -6.12 15.86
CA VAL A 289 -3.87 -5.36 14.94
C VAL A 289 -5.32 -5.63 15.32
N PRO A 290 -6.09 -4.67 15.80
CA PRO A 290 -7.51 -4.87 16.09
C PRO A 290 -8.27 -5.06 14.77
N ALA A 291 -8.84 -6.24 14.52
CA ALA A 291 -9.49 -6.56 13.25
C ALA A 291 -10.70 -5.66 12.97
N GLY A 292 -11.48 -5.35 14.02
CA GLY A 292 -12.69 -4.53 13.92
C GLY A 292 -12.43 -3.12 13.40
N ASP A 293 -11.27 -2.56 13.74
CA ASP A 293 -10.84 -1.22 13.30
C ASP A 293 -10.59 -1.16 11.77
N PHE A 294 -10.46 -2.32 11.10
CA PHE A 294 -10.19 -2.44 9.66
C PHE A 294 -11.28 -3.22 8.90
N GLY A 295 -12.51 -3.30 9.45
CA GLY A 295 -13.64 -3.97 8.81
C GLY A 295 -13.50 -5.49 8.75
N LEU A 296 -12.73 -6.06 9.68
CA LEU A 296 -12.47 -7.50 9.80
C LEU A 296 -12.92 -7.99 11.18
N GLU A 297 -12.84 -9.30 11.42
CA GLU A 297 -13.24 -9.89 12.69
C GLU A 297 -12.27 -10.97 13.16
N GLN A 298 -12.24 -11.20 14.48
CA GLN A 298 -11.56 -12.35 15.06
C GLN A 298 -12.38 -13.63 14.77
N VAL A 299 -11.73 -14.62 14.19
CA VAL A 299 -12.38 -15.87 13.81
C VAL A 299 -11.81 -17.02 14.65
N ILE A 300 -12.68 -17.71 15.37
CA ILE A 300 -12.32 -18.92 16.13
C ILE A 300 -12.67 -20.14 15.28
N GLU A 301 -11.65 -20.92 14.96
CA GLU A 301 -11.75 -22.14 14.14
C GLU A 301 -11.61 -23.40 14.99
N ILE A 302 -11.92 -24.55 14.39
CA ILE A 302 -11.83 -25.87 15.02
C ILE A 302 -10.75 -26.71 14.32
N GLY A 303 -9.83 -27.26 15.10
CA GLY A 303 -8.74 -28.11 14.63
C GLY A 303 -8.10 -28.94 15.75
N PRO A 304 -6.96 -29.61 15.48
CA PRO A 304 -6.34 -30.54 16.44
C PRO A 304 -5.98 -29.91 17.78
N MET A 305 -5.62 -28.63 17.77
CA MET A 305 -5.21 -27.87 18.96
C MET A 305 -6.39 -27.19 19.68
N SER A 306 -7.62 -27.39 19.23
CA SER A 306 -8.80 -26.77 19.84
C SER A 306 -9.17 -27.37 21.19
N GLY A 307 -9.85 -26.57 22.02
CA GLY A 307 -10.62 -27.06 23.17
C GLY A 307 -12.10 -27.19 22.83
N GLU A 308 -12.90 -27.82 23.70
CA GLU A 308 -14.37 -27.87 23.54
C GLU A 308 -14.99 -26.46 23.43
N SER A 309 -14.40 -25.47 24.11
CA SER A 309 -14.83 -24.07 24.03
C SER A 309 -14.80 -23.50 22.60
N ASN A 310 -13.87 -23.95 21.75
CA ASN A 310 -13.86 -23.55 20.34
C ASN A 310 -15.11 -24.07 19.62
N VAL A 311 -15.45 -25.34 19.85
CA VAL A 311 -16.60 -25.99 19.22
C VAL A 311 -17.89 -25.33 19.65
N ILE A 312 -18.06 -25.13 20.96
CA ILE A 312 -19.23 -24.43 21.53
C ILE A 312 -19.38 -23.04 20.92
N TYR A 313 -18.29 -22.27 20.89
CA TYR A 313 -18.31 -20.91 20.35
C TYR A 313 -18.65 -20.88 18.86
N TRP A 314 -18.03 -21.76 18.07
CA TRP A 314 -18.25 -21.85 16.63
C TRP A 314 -19.71 -22.17 16.29
N LEU A 315 -20.32 -23.09 17.03
CA LEU A 315 -21.74 -23.44 16.90
C LEU A 315 -22.64 -22.26 17.29
N GLN A 316 -22.36 -21.62 18.43
CA GLN A 316 -23.15 -20.48 18.93
C GLN A 316 -23.13 -19.29 17.96
N LYS A 317 -21.97 -18.92 17.39
CA LYS A 317 -21.87 -17.84 16.40
C LYS A 317 -22.71 -18.11 15.14
N ARG A 318 -23.06 -19.37 14.87
CA ARG A 318 -23.89 -19.80 13.73
C ARG A 318 -25.33 -20.13 14.13
N ASN A 319 -25.75 -19.75 15.34
CA ASN A 319 -27.09 -20.05 15.88
C ASN A 319 -27.42 -21.55 15.92
N ILE A 320 -26.41 -22.40 16.13
CA ILE A 320 -26.57 -23.85 16.31
C ILE A 320 -26.44 -24.16 17.80
N GLU A 321 -27.40 -24.91 18.37
CA GLU A 321 -27.38 -25.29 19.78
C GLU A 321 -26.21 -26.25 20.09
N PRO A 322 -25.31 -25.91 21.04
CA PRO A 322 -24.14 -26.72 21.35
C PRO A 322 -24.48 -27.88 22.30
N GLY A 323 -25.28 -28.83 21.82
CA GLY A 323 -25.61 -30.05 22.55
C GLY A 323 -24.37 -30.88 22.88
N LYS A 324 -24.33 -31.49 24.07
CA LYS A 324 -23.14 -32.19 24.60
C LYS A 324 -22.59 -33.26 23.63
N GLU A 325 -23.46 -34.06 23.04
CA GLU A 325 -23.08 -35.14 22.10
C GLU A 325 -22.50 -34.57 20.80
N LEU A 326 -23.15 -33.55 20.24
CA LEU A 326 -22.69 -32.86 19.03
C LEU A 326 -21.31 -32.21 19.25
N VAL A 327 -21.13 -31.52 20.38
CA VAL A 327 -19.86 -30.89 20.75
C VAL A 327 -18.76 -31.94 20.83
N GLN A 328 -19.02 -33.08 21.52
CA GLN A 328 -18.05 -34.16 21.65
C GLN A 328 -17.69 -34.77 20.28
N LYS A 329 -18.66 -35.04 19.40
CA LYS A 329 -18.42 -35.59 18.06
C LYS A 329 -17.52 -34.67 17.21
N ILE A 330 -17.80 -33.37 17.20
CA ILE A 330 -16.98 -32.40 16.46
C ILE A 330 -15.59 -32.28 17.10
N PHE A 331 -15.51 -32.24 18.43
CA PHE A 331 -14.25 -32.16 19.16
C PHE A 331 -13.35 -33.38 18.90
N ASP A 332 -13.90 -34.59 18.96
CA ASP A 332 -13.18 -35.83 18.67
C ASP A 332 -12.70 -35.85 17.22
N ARG A 333 -13.55 -35.43 16.27
CA ARG A 333 -13.14 -35.29 14.86
C ARG A 333 -11.99 -34.32 14.68
N ALA A 334 -11.99 -33.22 15.44
CA ALA A 334 -10.94 -32.22 15.42
C ALA A 334 -9.62 -32.79 15.98
N LYS A 335 -9.66 -33.53 17.09
CA LYS A 335 -8.49 -34.17 17.71
C LYS A 335 -7.81 -35.20 16.82
N HIS A 336 -8.56 -35.87 15.96
CA HIS A 336 -8.04 -36.82 14.98
C HIS A 336 -7.65 -36.17 13.64
N SER A 337 -7.90 -34.87 13.47
CA SER A 337 -7.56 -34.14 12.24
C SER A 337 -6.09 -33.70 12.23
N LYS A 338 -5.47 -33.73 11.05
CA LYS A 338 -4.12 -33.15 10.84
C LYS A 338 -4.17 -31.66 10.44
N ARG A 339 -5.35 -31.12 10.19
CA ARG A 339 -5.60 -29.74 9.75
C ARG A 339 -6.84 -29.15 10.43
N LEU A 340 -7.06 -27.85 10.23
CA LEU A 340 -8.35 -27.25 10.55
C LEU A 340 -9.48 -28.00 9.83
N LEU A 341 -10.59 -28.20 10.52
CA LEU A 341 -11.79 -28.72 9.90
C LEU A 341 -12.39 -27.64 8.99
N SER A 342 -12.85 -28.01 7.80
CA SER A 342 -13.61 -27.09 6.98
C SER A 342 -15.01 -26.89 7.56
N GLU A 343 -15.63 -25.77 7.23
CA GLU A 343 -17.02 -25.51 7.60
C GLU A 343 -17.95 -26.63 7.09
N GLU A 344 -17.73 -27.12 5.87
CA GLU A 344 -18.48 -28.24 5.31
C GLU A 344 -18.33 -29.53 6.13
N GLU A 345 -17.12 -29.84 6.62
CA GLU A 345 -16.91 -31.01 7.48
C GLU A 345 -17.67 -30.87 8.80
N ILE A 346 -17.64 -29.70 9.42
CA ILE A 346 -18.34 -29.45 10.69
C ILE A 346 -19.86 -29.53 10.47
N LEU A 347 -20.38 -28.86 9.44
CA LEU A 347 -21.80 -28.87 9.11
C LEU A 347 -22.30 -30.26 8.69
N SER A 348 -21.44 -31.12 8.13
CA SER A 348 -21.80 -32.50 7.83
C SER A 348 -22.09 -33.30 9.10
N ILE A 349 -21.34 -33.06 10.18
CA ILE A 349 -21.55 -33.68 11.50
C ILE A 349 -22.83 -33.15 12.14
N VAL A 350 -23.06 -31.82 12.06
CA VAL A 350 -24.30 -31.19 12.55
C VAL A 350 -25.53 -31.79 11.86
N LYS A 351 -25.48 -31.94 10.53
CA LYS A 351 -26.59 -32.52 9.74
C LYS A 351 -26.82 -34.01 10.05
N ALA A 352 -25.77 -34.76 10.34
CA ALA A 352 -25.89 -36.17 10.71
C ALA A 352 -26.59 -36.34 12.07
N GLU A 353 -26.39 -35.38 12.97
CA GLU A 353 -26.95 -35.41 14.33
C GLU A 353 -28.33 -34.76 14.46
N GLY A 354 -28.66 -33.82 13.57
CA GLY A 354 -29.97 -33.20 13.47
C GLY A 354 -31.02 -34.00 12.67
N LYS A 355 -30.68 -35.19 12.18
CA LYS A 355 -31.65 -36.12 11.58
C LYS A 355 -32.12 -37.11 12.65
N PRO A 356 -33.44 -37.25 12.88
CA PRO A 356 -33.95 -38.39 13.66
C PRO A 356 -33.65 -39.72 12.97
#